data_AF-A0A957H7K8-F1
#
_entry.id   AF-A0A957H7K8-F1
#
_cell.length_a   1.000
_cell.length_b   1.000
_cell.length_c   1.000
_cell.angle_alpha   90.00
_cell.angle_beta   90.00
_cell.angle_gamma   90.00
#
_symmetry.space_group_name_H-M   'P 1'
#
loop_
_entity.id
_entity.type
_entity.pdbx_description
1 polymer ?
#
loop_
_entity_poly.entity_id
_entity_poly.type
_entity_poly.pdbx_seq_one_letter_code
_entity_poly.pdbx_strand_id
1 'polypeptide(L)'
;MRRLIMGTAGVIVALFIIFFAWYIYPSAATQLGNAIPTATASPGELLQTIPLPEASASPSNREHGFFPLVGGHADLKCSDCHQDGNYADQPATCQSCHLEDDAHDGLNGPDCATCHAITTWDDAIFDHSVIGDRDCVDCHTAPANHFPGSCVSCHINTSTFLDVTFDHGDLAGQDCVVCHAPPANHYPGDCASCHLDTTSFANVSFTHDSIGTTDCAACHAPPANHYAGTCSSCHISTDDFKIINFDHASVAGTDCAACHAPPPNHYGTPCATCHVDTTSFLNVNFDHSQVAGTDCVSCHAPPPNHYGSPCTTCHVDTTSFLNVNFDHSFTGGQDCVNCHAAPPNHYGSPCTACHTDTTNFRNVSFDHSFAGGQDCSVCHAPPANHFGAPCASCHSDTGNWRNASFDHSLIGTQDCSACHAPPPNHFSGTCRTCHTDTTNWRNATFSHSFPLNHGGANSNCSTCHTNNNYSSYTCFNCHNQGEMIEEHADEGITDISNCVGCHPNGEEPDDD
;
A
#
# COMPACT_ATOMS: atom_id res chain seq x y z
N MET A 1 -39.36 12.37 -11.66
CA MET A 1 -39.02 13.04 -10.37
C MET A 1 -37.51 13.31 -10.40
N ARG A 2 -37.02 14.40 -11.01
CA ARG A 2 -36.81 15.78 -10.49
C ARG A 2 -35.91 15.91 -9.24
N ARG A 3 -34.66 16.35 -9.48
CA ARG A 3 -33.77 17.32 -8.77
C ARG A 3 -32.41 17.23 -9.53
N LEU A 4 -31.86 18.16 -10.34
CA LEU A 4 -31.69 19.65 -10.33
C LEU A 4 -30.95 20.06 -9.03
N ILE A 5 -29.75 20.71 -9.02
CA ILE A 5 -29.39 22.04 -9.58
C ILE A 5 -27.84 22.34 -9.48
N MET A 6 -27.28 23.06 -10.49
CA MET A 6 -26.11 24.02 -10.60
C MET A 6 -24.68 23.63 -10.09
N GLY A 7 -23.53 24.05 -10.66
CA GLY A 7 -23.16 25.02 -11.71
C GLY A 7 -22.70 26.40 -11.19
N THR A 8 -21.38 26.73 -11.20
CA THR A 8 -20.72 28.00 -11.68
C THR A 8 -19.32 28.29 -11.07
N ALA A 9 -18.38 28.74 -11.95
CA ALA A 9 -17.27 29.72 -11.81
C ALA A 9 -16.34 29.70 -10.55
N GLY A 10 -15.00 29.77 -10.61
CA GLY A 10 -14.08 30.47 -11.50
C GLY A 10 -13.41 31.63 -10.73
N VAL A 11 -12.15 31.49 -10.25
CA VAL A 11 -11.29 32.61 -9.83
C VAL A 11 -9.81 32.26 -10.02
N ILE A 12 -9.14 33.14 -10.77
CA ILE A 12 -7.71 33.27 -11.03
C ILE A 12 -7.03 33.92 -9.81
N VAL A 13 -5.87 33.41 -9.37
CA VAL A 13 -4.92 34.19 -8.56
C VAL A 13 -3.52 33.98 -9.11
N ALA A 14 -3.05 34.98 -9.85
CA ALA A 14 -1.65 35.17 -10.19
C ALA A 14 -0.94 35.85 -9.01
N LEU A 15 0.18 35.28 -8.57
CA LEU A 15 1.08 35.91 -7.60
C LEU A 15 2.38 36.28 -8.31
N PHE A 16 2.52 37.59 -8.55
CA PHE A 16 3.76 38.27 -8.89
C PHE A 16 4.69 38.27 -7.67
N ILE A 17 5.93 37.79 -7.83
CA ILE A 17 7.03 38.14 -6.94
C ILE A 17 8.16 38.73 -7.77
N ILE A 18 8.36 40.01 -7.54
CA ILE A 18 9.47 40.87 -7.97
C ILE A 18 10.61 40.62 -6.98
N PHE A 19 11.83 40.32 -7.43
CA PHE A 19 13.03 40.65 -6.66
C PHE A 19 14.21 41.01 -7.56
N PHE A 20 14.87 42.09 -7.11
CA PHE A 20 15.92 42.87 -7.73
C PHE A 20 17.23 42.09 -7.96
N ALA A 21 17.88 42.44 -9.08
CA ALA A 21 19.27 42.15 -9.37
C ALA A 21 20.22 42.93 -8.43
N TRP A 22 21.28 42.27 -7.98
CA TRP A 22 22.51 42.90 -7.49
C TRP A 22 23.72 42.25 -8.18
N TYR A 23 24.53 43.11 -8.77
CA TYR A 23 25.92 42.95 -9.21
C TYR A 23 26.76 42.11 -8.24
N ILE A 24 27.69 41.28 -8.76
CA ILE A 24 29.14 41.18 -8.39
C ILE A 24 29.89 40.41 -9.52
N TYR A 25 30.91 41.05 -10.12
CA TYR A 25 31.98 40.40 -10.91
C TYR A 25 32.96 39.65 -10.00
N PRO A 26 33.70 38.64 -10.51
CA PRO A 26 35.14 38.88 -10.62
C PRO A 26 35.86 38.23 -11.82
N SER A 27 36.67 39.06 -12.51
CA SER A 27 38.08 38.90 -12.91
C SER A 27 38.67 37.58 -13.44
N ALA A 28 39.31 37.67 -14.62
CA ALA A 28 40.76 37.43 -14.89
C ALA A 28 40.94 37.25 -16.43
N ALA A 29 41.55 38.18 -17.17
CA ALA A 29 43.00 38.35 -17.36
C ALA A 29 43.72 37.10 -17.92
N THR A 30 43.98 37.10 -19.23
CA THR A 30 45.13 36.39 -19.82
C THR A 30 45.73 37.24 -20.94
N GLN A 31 46.97 37.65 -20.71
CA GLN A 31 47.91 38.16 -21.69
C GLN A 31 48.78 36.98 -22.15
N LEU A 32 49.13 36.92 -23.45
CA LEU A 32 50.46 36.65 -24.02
C LEU A 32 50.36 35.95 -25.39
N GLY A 33 51.03 36.51 -26.39
CA GLY A 33 51.39 35.77 -27.60
C GLY A 33 51.53 36.57 -28.90
N ASN A 34 52.30 37.67 -28.90
CA ASN A 34 52.68 38.35 -30.14
C ASN A 34 53.64 37.48 -30.97
N ALA A 35 53.35 37.34 -32.26
CA ALA A 35 54.32 37.04 -33.32
C ALA A 35 54.14 38.06 -34.45
N ILE A 36 55.24 38.71 -34.81
CA ILE A 36 55.38 39.72 -35.88
C ILE A 36 55.75 38.99 -37.18
N PRO A 37 55.26 39.44 -38.36
CA PRO A 37 56.14 40.07 -39.34
C PRO A 37 55.52 41.36 -39.90
N THR A 38 56.10 42.52 -39.60
CA THR A 38 56.81 43.39 -40.54
C THR A 38 56.11 43.64 -41.87
N ALA A 39 55.48 44.82 -41.99
CA ALA A 39 55.44 45.56 -43.24
C ALA A 39 55.62 47.06 -42.93
N THR A 40 56.66 47.59 -43.54
CA THR A 40 57.18 48.95 -43.49
C THR A 40 56.30 49.94 -44.25
N ALA A 41 55.97 51.08 -43.64
CA ALA A 41 55.74 52.33 -44.36
C ALA A 41 56.22 53.51 -43.50
N SER A 42 57.11 54.31 -44.08
CA SER A 42 57.83 55.41 -43.44
C SER A 42 56.94 56.63 -43.23
N PRO A 43 57.16 57.42 -42.16
CA PRO A 43 56.52 58.70 -41.96
C PRO A 43 57.27 59.81 -42.71
N GLY A 44 56.52 60.78 -43.22
CA GLY A 44 57.03 62.11 -43.55
C GLY A 44 57.69 62.25 -44.91
N GLU A 45 56.97 62.88 -45.85
CA GLU A 45 57.60 63.79 -46.80
C GLU A 45 56.81 65.09 -46.88
N LEU A 46 57.45 66.14 -46.33
CA LEU A 46 57.67 67.41 -47.00
C LEU A 46 56.42 68.15 -47.49
N LEU A 47 55.80 68.87 -46.54
CA LEU A 47 55.26 70.20 -46.81
C LEU A 47 56.38 71.04 -47.44
N GLN A 48 56.37 71.11 -48.77
CA GLN A 48 57.18 72.04 -49.53
C GLN A 48 56.83 73.45 -49.09
N THR A 49 57.86 74.16 -48.64
CA THR A 49 57.90 75.59 -48.40
C THR A 49 57.41 76.34 -49.64
N ILE A 50 56.17 76.80 -49.61
CA ILE A 50 55.67 77.82 -50.54
C ILE A 50 56.25 79.16 -50.06
N PRO A 51 57.02 79.89 -50.87
CA PRO A 51 57.51 81.19 -50.49
C PRO A 51 56.34 82.18 -50.43
N LEU A 52 56.26 82.93 -49.32
CA LEU A 52 55.40 84.10 -49.19
C LEU A 52 55.68 85.06 -50.36
N PRO A 53 54.67 85.54 -51.11
CA PRO A 53 54.86 86.67 -51.98
C PRO A 53 55.01 87.93 -51.13
N GLU A 54 56.04 88.72 -51.44
CA GLU A 54 56.20 90.05 -50.89
C GLU A 54 54.97 90.93 -51.19
N ALA A 55 54.70 91.80 -50.23
CA ALA A 55 53.60 92.74 -50.19
C ALA A 55 53.44 93.55 -51.49
N SER A 56 52.25 93.46 -52.10
CA SER A 56 51.64 94.59 -52.81
C SER A 56 50.11 94.39 -52.99
N ALA A 57 49.35 95.14 -52.19
CA ALA A 57 48.01 95.69 -52.45
C ALA A 57 46.80 94.77 -52.75
N SER A 58 45.96 94.57 -51.73
CA SER A 58 44.51 94.93 -51.67
C SER A 58 43.79 93.99 -50.67
N PRO A 59 42.82 94.42 -49.82
CA PRO A 59 42.22 93.58 -48.78
C PRO A 59 41.37 92.42 -49.30
N SER A 60 41.23 92.28 -50.60
CA SER A 60 40.16 91.54 -51.27
C SER A 60 40.54 90.13 -51.74
N ASN A 61 41.71 89.58 -51.39
CA ASN A 61 42.06 88.21 -51.78
C ASN A 61 42.97 87.48 -50.78
N ARG A 62 42.50 87.29 -49.54
CA ARG A 62 43.09 86.28 -48.65
C ARG A 62 42.52 84.91 -49.01
N GLU A 63 43.40 83.94 -49.25
CA GLU A 63 43.03 82.54 -49.45
C GLU A 63 42.46 81.95 -48.15
N HIS A 64 41.21 81.52 -48.17
CA HIS A 64 40.55 80.84 -47.05
C HIS A 64 40.74 79.33 -47.19
N GLY A 65 41.99 78.87 -47.07
CA GLY A 65 42.36 77.48 -47.35
C GLY A 65 41.63 76.42 -46.49
N PHE A 66 41.19 76.79 -45.28
CA PHE A 66 40.42 75.91 -44.41
C PHE A 66 38.90 76.03 -44.61
N PHE A 67 38.40 77.24 -44.91
CA PHE A 67 37.00 77.48 -45.27
C PHE A 67 36.89 78.10 -46.66
N PRO A 68 37.01 77.30 -47.72
CA PRO A 68 36.83 77.80 -49.07
C PRO A 68 35.45 78.46 -49.21
N LEU A 69 35.43 79.74 -49.62
CA LEU A 69 34.20 80.51 -49.89
C LEU A 69 33.60 80.08 -51.24
N VAL A 70 33.29 78.80 -51.36
CA VAL A 70 32.70 78.13 -52.53
C VAL A 70 31.62 77.16 -52.06
N GLY A 71 30.82 76.64 -52.98
CA GLY A 71 29.70 75.75 -52.62
C GLY A 71 28.73 76.47 -51.68
N GLY A 72 28.33 75.80 -50.58
CA GLY A 72 27.43 76.38 -49.57
C GLY A 72 27.97 77.63 -48.86
N HIS A 73 29.28 77.86 -48.86
CA HIS A 73 29.92 79.03 -48.22
C HIS A 73 30.11 80.22 -49.17
N ALA A 74 29.67 80.12 -50.43
CA ALA A 74 29.95 81.14 -51.46
C ALA A 74 29.36 82.52 -51.15
N ASP A 75 28.24 82.58 -50.44
CA ASP A 75 27.50 83.83 -50.16
C ASP A 75 27.83 84.45 -48.79
N LEU A 76 28.78 83.88 -48.04
CA LEU A 76 29.19 84.41 -46.74
C LEU A 76 29.90 85.76 -46.87
N LYS A 77 29.55 86.68 -45.99
CA LYS A 77 30.19 88.00 -45.86
C LYS A 77 31.34 87.90 -44.86
N CYS A 78 32.30 88.82 -45.00
CA CYS A 78 33.43 88.89 -44.08
C CYS A 78 32.99 89.02 -42.61
N SER A 79 31.90 89.73 -42.35
CA SER A 79 31.33 89.93 -41.00
C SER A 79 30.75 88.68 -40.38
N ASP A 80 30.42 87.67 -41.20
CA ASP A 80 29.76 86.45 -40.71
C ASP A 80 30.76 85.58 -39.94
N CYS A 81 32.05 85.68 -40.28
CA CYS A 81 33.15 85.03 -39.55
C CYS A 81 34.00 86.04 -38.75
N HIS A 82 34.26 87.24 -39.27
CA HIS A 82 35.10 88.26 -38.64
C HIS A 82 34.26 89.31 -37.94
N GLN A 83 33.79 88.96 -36.75
CA GLN A 83 33.02 89.85 -35.89
C GLN A 83 33.89 91.00 -35.35
N ASP A 84 33.30 92.19 -35.22
CA ASP A 84 33.94 93.41 -34.70
C ASP A 84 35.24 93.83 -35.41
N GLY A 85 35.42 93.39 -36.67
CA GLY A 85 36.62 93.65 -37.44
C GLY A 85 37.85 92.90 -36.92
N ASN A 86 37.66 91.85 -36.10
CA ASN A 86 38.74 90.99 -35.67
C ASN A 86 39.06 89.91 -36.72
N TYR A 87 40.15 90.14 -37.45
CA TYR A 87 40.68 89.24 -38.48
C TYR A 87 41.76 88.29 -37.96
N ALA A 88 42.03 88.27 -36.65
CA ALA A 88 42.92 87.32 -36.01
C ALA A 88 42.10 86.27 -35.22
N ASP A 89 42.47 84.99 -35.38
CA ASP A 89 42.05 83.87 -34.53
C ASP A 89 40.54 83.57 -34.49
N GLN A 90 39.93 83.29 -35.65
CA GLN A 90 38.57 82.74 -35.71
C GLN A 90 38.57 81.21 -35.62
N PRO A 91 37.60 80.58 -34.94
CA PRO A 91 37.45 79.12 -34.91
C PRO A 91 37.41 78.53 -36.32
N ALA A 92 38.26 77.52 -36.55
CA ALA A 92 38.41 76.85 -37.83
C ALA A 92 37.84 75.43 -37.78
N THR A 93 36.59 75.24 -37.35
CA THR A 93 35.94 73.92 -37.33
C THR A 93 34.51 74.00 -37.84
N CYS A 94 34.02 72.97 -38.53
CA CYS A 94 32.67 72.94 -39.10
C CYS A 94 31.59 73.21 -38.02
N GLN A 95 31.75 72.58 -36.86
CA GLN A 95 30.84 72.71 -35.72
C GLN A 95 30.79 74.12 -35.13
N SER A 96 31.80 74.97 -35.36
CA SER A 96 31.76 76.34 -34.82
C SER A 96 30.60 77.18 -35.37
N CYS A 97 30.09 76.84 -36.56
CA CYS A 97 28.87 77.40 -37.13
C CYS A 97 27.72 76.39 -37.18
N HIS A 98 28.01 75.12 -37.48
CA HIS A 98 27.00 74.09 -37.76
C HIS A 98 26.66 73.19 -36.56
N LEU A 99 26.93 73.63 -35.31
CA LEU A 99 26.61 72.82 -34.14
C LEU A 99 25.10 72.51 -34.02
N GLU A 100 24.26 73.48 -34.36
CA GLU A 100 22.80 73.34 -34.33
C GLU A 100 22.23 72.70 -35.61
N ASP A 101 23.04 72.62 -36.66
CA ASP A 101 22.67 72.05 -37.96
C ASP A 101 23.02 70.55 -38.07
N ASP A 102 23.63 69.96 -37.03
CA ASP A 102 24.04 68.55 -37.06
C ASP A 102 22.83 67.61 -36.97
N ALA A 103 22.38 67.14 -38.13
CA ALA A 103 21.31 66.16 -38.26
C ALA A 103 21.62 64.79 -37.61
N HIS A 104 22.87 64.56 -37.18
CA HIS A 104 23.29 63.33 -36.50
C HIS A 104 23.23 63.45 -34.98
N ASP A 105 22.79 64.58 -34.41
CA ASP A 105 22.70 64.81 -32.97
C ASP A 105 24.02 64.54 -32.22
N GLY A 106 25.17 64.81 -32.85
CA GLY A 106 26.50 64.62 -32.29
C GLY A 106 27.05 63.19 -32.37
N LEU A 107 26.32 62.23 -32.96
CA LEU A 107 26.71 60.81 -32.99
C LEU A 107 27.92 60.49 -33.86
N ASN A 108 28.23 61.35 -34.84
CA ASN A 108 29.25 61.11 -35.87
C ASN A 108 30.54 61.93 -35.69
N GLY A 109 30.66 62.70 -34.59
CA GLY A 109 31.85 63.49 -34.28
C GLY A 109 32.05 64.74 -35.17
N PRO A 110 33.20 65.45 -35.04
CA PRO A 110 33.45 66.74 -35.69
C PRO A 110 33.96 66.68 -37.12
N ASP A 111 34.32 65.49 -37.61
CA ASP A 111 34.98 65.32 -38.91
C ASP A 111 33.95 65.19 -40.04
N CYS A 112 33.07 66.19 -40.18
CA CYS A 112 31.97 66.20 -41.16
C CYS A 112 32.47 66.00 -42.60
N ALA A 113 33.68 66.50 -42.91
CA ALA A 113 34.31 66.40 -44.22
C ALA A 113 34.64 64.96 -44.65
N THR A 114 34.59 64.00 -43.72
CA THR A 114 34.75 62.57 -44.02
C THR A 114 33.60 62.06 -44.89
N CYS A 115 32.39 62.57 -44.68
CA CYS A 115 31.19 62.12 -45.40
C CYS A 115 30.62 63.21 -46.32
N HIS A 116 30.68 64.48 -45.91
CA HIS A 116 30.06 65.60 -46.63
C HIS A 116 31.10 66.46 -47.34
N ALA A 117 30.86 66.74 -48.63
CA ALA A 117 31.63 67.75 -49.36
C ALA A 117 30.89 69.11 -49.32
N ILE A 118 31.61 70.21 -49.11
CA ILE A 118 31.04 71.58 -49.04
C ILE A 118 30.32 72.02 -50.33
N THR A 119 30.59 71.35 -51.46
CA THR A 119 29.95 71.60 -52.75
C THR A 119 28.73 70.73 -53.01
N THR A 120 28.58 69.61 -52.30
CA THR A 120 27.54 68.59 -52.49
C THR A 120 27.16 68.00 -51.13
N TRP A 121 26.74 68.87 -50.20
CA TRP A 121 26.56 68.49 -48.79
C TRP A 121 25.53 67.37 -48.61
N ASP A 122 24.46 67.38 -49.40
CA ASP A 122 23.39 66.38 -49.35
C ASP A 122 23.82 65.01 -49.91
N ASP A 123 24.89 64.96 -50.72
CA ASP A 123 25.43 63.73 -51.31
C ASP A 123 26.53 63.15 -50.40
N ALA A 124 26.14 62.71 -49.21
CA ALA A 124 27.06 62.11 -48.26
C ALA A 124 27.62 60.77 -48.79
N ILE A 125 28.93 60.60 -48.75
CA ILE A 125 29.60 59.33 -49.07
C ILE A 125 29.94 58.64 -47.76
N PHE A 126 29.35 57.47 -47.51
CA PHE A 126 29.63 56.67 -46.31
C PHE A 126 30.35 55.37 -46.67
N ASP A 127 31.59 55.23 -46.19
CA ASP A 127 32.39 54.00 -46.34
C ASP A 127 32.20 53.10 -45.10
N HIS A 128 31.61 51.93 -45.30
CA HIS A 128 31.42 50.94 -44.23
C HIS A 128 32.74 50.37 -43.68
N SER A 129 33.88 50.58 -44.34
CA SER A 129 35.20 50.16 -43.84
C SER A 129 35.63 50.91 -42.56
N VAL A 130 35.01 52.06 -42.27
CA VAL A 130 35.41 52.94 -41.15
C VAL A 130 34.64 52.69 -39.85
N ILE A 131 33.70 51.75 -39.83
CA ILE A 131 32.78 51.52 -38.68
C ILE A 131 33.39 50.66 -37.56
N GLY A 132 34.53 50.00 -37.79
CA GLY A 132 35.20 49.14 -36.80
C GLY A 132 34.32 47.99 -36.32
N ASP A 133 34.30 47.77 -35.00
CA ASP A 133 33.55 46.68 -34.33
C ASP A 133 32.09 47.04 -33.97
N ARG A 134 31.53 48.11 -34.55
CA ARG A 134 30.17 48.56 -34.24
C ARG A 134 29.12 47.56 -34.75
N ASP A 135 28.10 47.27 -33.94
CA ASP A 135 27.07 46.31 -34.32
C ASP A 135 26.20 46.87 -35.45
N CYS A 136 25.86 46.02 -36.42
CA CYS A 136 25.04 46.38 -37.57
C CYS A 136 23.67 46.94 -37.14
N VAL A 137 23.10 46.41 -36.05
CA VAL A 137 21.77 46.83 -35.56
C VAL A 137 21.75 48.23 -34.94
N ASP A 138 22.92 48.81 -34.64
CA ASP A 138 23.01 50.19 -34.16
C ASP A 138 22.62 51.20 -35.25
N CYS A 139 22.75 50.80 -36.53
CA CYS A 139 22.48 51.65 -37.69
C CYS A 139 21.38 51.10 -38.60
N HIS A 140 21.19 49.78 -38.66
CA HIS A 140 20.28 49.12 -39.59
C HIS A 140 19.15 48.36 -38.88
N THR A 141 17.94 48.48 -39.42
CA THR A 141 16.77 47.71 -38.97
C THR A 141 16.51 46.55 -39.93
N ALA A 142 16.46 45.33 -39.41
CA ALA A 142 16.15 44.15 -40.20
C ALA A 142 14.68 44.15 -40.70
N PRO A 143 14.39 43.62 -41.91
CA PRO A 143 13.02 43.45 -42.41
C PRO A 143 12.17 42.51 -41.53
N ALA A 144 10.85 42.54 -41.74
CA ALA A 144 9.95 41.59 -41.07
C ALA A 144 10.26 40.14 -41.50
N ASN A 145 10.23 39.22 -40.53
CA ASN A 145 10.56 37.79 -40.68
C ASN A 145 12.03 37.48 -41.01
N HIS A 146 12.95 38.43 -40.79
CA HIS A 146 14.39 38.17 -40.92
C HIS A 146 14.91 37.32 -39.75
N PHE A 147 15.86 36.43 -40.02
CA PHE A 147 16.44 35.54 -39.00
C PHE A 147 17.20 36.37 -37.93
N PRO A 148 16.93 36.16 -36.63
CA PRO A 148 17.68 36.82 -35.55
C PRO A 148 19.04 36.13 -35.38
N GLY A 149 20.11 36.76 -35.86
CA GLY A 149 21.47 36.24 -35.76
C GLY A 149 22.52 37.22 -36.28
N SER A 150 23.79 36.79 -36.28
CA SER A 150 24.89 37.59 -36.81
C SER A 150 24.65 37.92 -38.29
N CYS A 151 24.59 39.22 -38.62
CA CYS A 151 24.27 39.68 -39.97
C CYS A 151 25.31 39.20 -41.00
N VAL A 152 26.59 39.21 -40.61
CA VAL A 152 27.73 38.83 -41.46
C VAL A 152 27.81 37.33 -41.73
N SER A 153 27.04 36.50 -41.01
CA SER A 153 26.96 35.06 -41.28
C SER A 153 26.15 34.72 -42.53
N CYS A 154 25.30 35.64 -43.00
CA CYS A 154 24.47 35.44 -44.18
C CYS A 154 24.73 36.50 -45.26
N HIS A 155 25.04 37.74 -44.84
CA HIS A 155 25.33 38.85 -45.74
C HIS A 155 26.83 38.97 -45.99
N ILE A 156 27.30 38.29 -47.04
CA ILE A 156 28.72 38.27 -47.43
C ILE A 156 29.20 39.59 -48.04
N ASN A 157 28.25 40.46 -48.43
CA ASN A 157 28.53 41.79 -48.95
C ASN A 157 27.90 42.85 -48.06
N THR A 158 28.71 43.47 -47.21
CA THR A 158 28.30 44.52 -46.27
C THR A 158 28.04 45.87 -46.93
N SER A 159 28.39 46.04 -48.21
CA SER A 159 28.18 47.29 -48.94
C SER A 159 26.83 47.38 -49.64
N THR A 160 26.26 46.25 -50.03
CA THR A 160 24.94 46.19 -50.69
C THR A 160 23.88 45.53 -49.83
N PHE A 161 24.25 44.61 -48.93
CA PHE A 161 23.33 43.79 -48.12
C PHE A 161 22.27 43.03 -48.96
N LEU A 162 22.50 42.89 -50.27
CA LEU A 162 21.60 42.20 -51.21
C LEU A 162 22.04 40.75 -51.48
N ASP A 163 23.32 40.46 -51.29
CA ASP A 163 23.90 39.14 -51.58
C ASP A 163 23.87 38.26 -50.32
N VAL A 164 22.95 37.29 -50.32
CA VAL A 164 22.86 36.25 -49.29
C VAL A 164 23.44 34.95 -49.85
N THR A 165 24.56 34.50 -49.29
CA THR A 165 25.10 33.16 -49.54
C THR A 165 25.24 32.45 -48.20
N PHE A 166 24.68 31.25 -48.10
CA PHE A 166 24.67 30.46 -46.87
C PHE A 166 25.10 29.03 -47.17
N ASP A 167 26.21 28.60 -46.57
CA ASP A 167 26.71 27.23 -46.64
C ASP A 167 26.32 26.47 -45.36
N HIS A 168 25.72 25.30 -45.52
CA HIS A 168 25.37 24.43 -44.40
C HIS A 168 26.59 23.71 -43.81
N GLY A 169 27.72 23.68 -44.53
CA GLY A 169 28.99 23.10 -44.05
C GLY A 169 29.55 23.82 -42.82
N ASP A 170 29.29 25.11 -42.69
CA ASP A 170 29.75 25.93 -41.56
C ASP A 170 28.92 25.73 -40.27
N LEU A 171 27.81 24.97 -40.36
CA LEU A 171 26.91 24.68 -39.24
C LEU A 171 27.17 23.34 -38.55
N ALA A 172 28.29 22.68 -38.84
CA ALA A 172 28.59 21.36 -38.27
C ALA A 172 28.44 21.35 -36.74
N GLY A 173 27.39 20.68 -36.24
CA GLY A 173 27.08 20.55 -34.80
C GLY A 173 25.99 21.48 -34.26
N GLN A 174 25.36 22.34 -35.08
CA GLN A 174 24.20 23.12 -34.68
C GLN A 174 22.88 22.40 -35.01
N ASP A 175 21.89 22.53 -34.12
CA ASP A 175 20.57 21.93 -34.33
C ASP A 175 19.84 22.62 -35.49
N CYS A 176 19.32 21.82 -36.44
CA CYS A 176 18.65 22.32 -37.63
C CYS A 176 17.43 23.19 -37.30
N VAL A 177 16.78 22.93 -36.16
CA VAL A 177 15.58 23.67 -35.72
C VAL A 177 15.87 25.10 -35.31
N VAL A 178 17.14 25.46 -35.13
CA VAL A 178 17.55 26.85 -34.90
C VAL A 178 17.15 27.74 -36.07
N CYS A 179 17.23 27.20 -37.30
CA CYS A 179 16.93 27.94 -38.53
C CYS A 179 15.65 27.45 -39.23
N HIS A 180 15.34 26.15 -39.14
CA HIS A 180 14.20 25.54 -39.86
C HIS A 180 13.07 25.12 -38.92
N ALA A 181 11.86 25.63 -39.16
CA ALA A 181 10.68 25.14 -38.46
C ALA A 181 10.10 23.90 -39.16
N PRO A 182 9.99 22.74 -38.49
CA PRO A 182 9.37 21.57 -39.07
C PRO A 182 7.84 21.76 -39.24
N PRO A 183 7.21 21.12 -40.24
CA PRO A 183 5.76 21.19 -40.45
C PRO A 183 4.98 20.51 -39.31
N ALA A 184 3.67 20.77 -39.25
CA ALA A 184 2.79 20.13 -38.26
C ALA A 184 2.77 18.60 -38.42
N ASN A 185 2.84 17.87 -37.30
CA ASN A 185 2.93 16.40 -37.23
C ASN A 185 4.23 15.78 -37.79
N HIS A 186 5.30 16.55 -37.88
CA HIS A 186 6.62 16.03 -38.23
C HIS A 186 7.24 15.21 -37.08
N TYR A 187 8.01 14.18 -37.41
CA TYR A 187 8.67 13.33 -36.40
C TYR A 187 9.74 14.14 -35.64
N PRO A 188 9.69 14.19 -34.30
CA PRO A 188 10.74 14.81 -33.50
C PRO A 188 11.94 13.87 -33.40
N GLY A 189 13.08 14.27 -33.97
CA GLY A 189 14.30 13.47 -33.95
C GLY A 189 15.46 14.14 -34.69
N ASP A 190 16.57 13.42 -34.84
CA ASP A 190 17.71 13.91 -35.59
C ASP A 190 17.35 14.07 -37.08
N CYS A 191 17.39 15.32 -37.55
CA CYS A 191 16.96 15.70 -38.89
C CYS A 191 17.80 15.02 -39.97
N ALA A 192 19.12 14.87 -39.71
CA ALA A 192 20.07 14.30 -40.65
C ALA A 192 19.83 12.80 -40.92
N SER A 193 19.08 12.12 -40.04
CA SER A 193 18.73 10.70 -40.21
C SER A 193 17.67 10.45 -41.29
N CYS A 194 16.91 11.49 -41.67
CA CYS A 194 15.80 11.40 -42.64
C CYS A 194 15.98 12.33 -43.85
N HIS A 195 16.63 13.48 -43.63
CA HIS A 195 16.90 14.49 -44.66
C HIS A 195 18.36 14.38 -45.11
N LEU A 196 18.63 13.38 -45.94
CA LEU A 196 19.97 13.11 -46.48
C LEU A 196 20.44 14.16 -47.50
N ASP A 197 19.54 15.02 -47.98
CA ASP A 197 19.81 16.13 -48.89
C ASP A 197 19.57 17.47 -48.20
N THR A 198 20.64 18.20 -47.90
CA THR A 198 20.58 19.54 -47.29
C THR A 198 20.25 20.64 -48.29
N THR A 199 20.26 20.34 -49.60
CA THR A 199 19.89 21.30 -50.66
C THR A 199 18.38 21.35 -50.89
N SER A 200 17.67 20.26 -50.54
CA SER A 200 16.22 20.16 -50.63
C SER A 200 15.66 19.30 -49.49
N PHE A 201 15.19 19.95 -48.43
CA PHE A 201 14.46 19.31 -47.32
C PHE A 201 13.14 18.63 -47.75
N ALA A 202 12.71 18.78 -49.00
CA ALA A 202 11.51 18.14 -49.52
C ALA A 202 11.68 16.62 -49.75
N ASN A 203 12.92 16.17 -49.96
CA ASN A 203 13.21 14.75 -50.20
C ASN A 203 13.56 14.07 -48.88
N VAL A 204 12.66 13.20 -48.43
CA VAL A 204 12.94 12.27 -47.32
C VAL A 204 13.37 10.94 -47.93
N SER A 205 14.58 10.50 -47.59
CA SER A 205 15.07 9.17 -47.96
C SER A 205 15.51 8.48 -46.68
N PHE A 206 14.79 7.43 -46.30
CA PHE A 206 14.98 6.74 -45.05
C PHE A 206 14.91 5.22 -45.29
N THR A 207 15.87 4.47 -44.74
CA THR A 207 15.88 3.00 -44.72
C THR A 207 15.98 2.51 -43.29
N HIS A 208 15.20 1.48 -42.95
CA HIS A 208 15.19 0.89 -41.61
C HIS A 208 16.55 0.26 -41.21
N ASP A 209 17.41 -0.06 -42.18
CA ASP A 209 18.78 -0.54 -41.96
C ASP A 209 19.64 0.47 -41.17
N SER A 210 19.31 1.76 -41.26
CA SER A 210 20.11 2.86 -40.71
C SER A 210 19.93 3.07 -39.21
N ILE A 211 18.81 2.63 -38.61
CA ILE A 211 18.50 2.84 -37.18
C ILE A 211 18.81 1.62 -36.29
N GLY A 212 19.20 0.47 -36.88
CA GLY A 212 19.40 -0.76 -36.11
C GLY A 212 18.09 -1.34 -35.55
N THR A 213 18.17 -2.18 -34.51
CA THR A 213 17.08 -3.13 -34.15
C THR A 213 16.42 -2.93 -32.77
N THR A 214 16.72 -1.86 -32.03
CA THR A 214 16.38 -1.80 -30.59
C THR A 214 15.49 -0.63 -30.14
N ASP A 215 15.14 0.31 -31.03
CA ASP A 215 14.29 1.46 -30.66
C ASP A 215 13.07 1.66 -31.59
N CYS A 216 12.36 0.57 -31.87
CA CYS A 216 11.17 0.63 -32.73
C CYS A 216 10.06 1.51 -32.13
N ALA A 217 9.97 1.55 -30.80
CA ALA A 217 8.92 2.26 -30.07
C ALA A 217 9.08 3.79 -30.07
N ALA A 218 10.29 4.32 -30.32
CA ALA A 218 10.48 5.76 -30.53
C ALA A 218 9.76 6.26 -31.78
N CYS A 219 9.70 5.45 -32.84
CA CYS A 219 9.09 5.81 -34.12
C CYS A 219 7.68 5.25 -34.32
N HIS A 220 7.41 4.04 -33.83
CA HIS A 220 6.16 3.31 -34.08
C HIS A 220 5.33 3.14 -32.81
N ALA A 221 4.09 3.61 -32.86
CA ALA A 221 3.11 3.36 -31.82
C ALA A 221 2.42 1.99 -32.04
N PRO A 222 2.49 1.06 -31.07
CA PRO A 222 1.79 -0.21 -31.18
C PRO A 222 0.27 -0.02 -31.03
N PRO A 223 -0.56 -0.89 -31.65
CA PRO A 223 -2.00 -0.87 -31.48
C PRO A 223 -2.42 -1.22 -30.04
N ALA A 224 -3.68 -0.95 -29.69
CA ALA A 224 -4.22 -1.28 -28.37
C ALA A 224 -4.13 -2.80 -28.09
N ASN A 225 -3.73 -3.16 -26.87
CA ASN A 225 -3.52 -4.55 -26.39
C ASN A 225 -2.38 -5.32 -27.09
N HIS A 226 -1.42 -4.61 -27.70
CA HIS A 226 -0.21 -5.24 -28.24
C HIS A 226 0.77 -5.64 -27.11
N TYR A 227 1.47 -6.76 -27.30
CA TYR A 227 2.44 -7.26 -26.31
C TYR A 227 3.64 -6.31 -26.19
N ALA A 228 4.01 -5.97 -24.96
CA ALA A 228 5.17 -5.14 -24.67
C ALA A 228 6.43 -6.01 -24.58
N GLY A 229 7.17 -6.12 -25.69
CA GLY A 229 8.42 -6.88 -25.76
C GLY A 229 9.29 -6.45 -26.94
N THR A 230 10.38 -7.17 -27.14
CA THR A 230 11.31 -6.90 -28.27
C THR A 230 10.58 -7.08 -29.60
N CYS A 231 10.43 -6.01 -30.37
CA CYS A 231 9.59 -6.03 -31.58
C CYS A 231 10.10 -7.02 -32.63
N SER A 232 11.42 -7.14 -32.78
CA SER A 232 12.08 -8.05 -33.72
C SER A 232 11.90 -9.54 -33.37
N SER A 233 11.40 -9.88 -32.18
CA SER A 233 11.04 -11.25 -31.83
C SER A 233 9.77 -11.74 -32.54
N CYS A 234 8.91 -10.83 -32.98
CA CYS A 234 7.64 -11.16 -33.62
C CYS A 234 7.56 -10.65 -35.06
N HIS A 235 8.07 -9.42 -35.29
CA HIS A 235 8.05 -8.75 -36.59
C HIS A 235 9.31 -9.08 -37.36
N ILE A 236 9.20 -9.97 -38.34
CA ILE A 236 10.34 -10.45 -39.15
C ILE A 236 10.65 -9.59 -40.38
N SER A 237 9.82 -8.58 -40.64
CA SER A 237 10.00 -7.63 -41.72
C SER A 237 9.82 -6.20 -41.21
N THR A 238 10.75 -5.33 -41.59
CA THR A 238 10.69 -3.88 -41.36
C THR A 238 9.93 -3.14 -42.48
N ASP A 239 9.75 -3.78 -43.64
CA ASP A 239 9.00 -3.23 -44.78
C ASP A 239 7.49 -3.49 -44.66
N ASP A 240 7.12 -4.64 -44.11
CA ASP A 240 5.74 -4.95 -43.74
C ASP A 240 5.68 -5.48 -42.32
N PHE A 241 5.58 -4.54 -41.38
CA PHE A 241 5.48 -4.82 -39.95
C PHE A 241 4.23 -5.63 -39.57
N LYS A 242 3.28 -5.87 -40.50
CA LYS A 242 2.14 -6.76 -40.26
C LYS A 242 2.50 -8.23 -40.41
N ILE A 243 3.62 -8.54 -41.06
CA ILE A 243 4.11 -9.92 -41.19
C ILE A 243 4.74 -10.34 -39.87
N ILE A 244 4.01 -11.16 -39.13
CA ILE A 244 4.48 -11.81 -37.92
C ILE A 244 4.86 -13.26 -38.23
N ASN A 245 6.01 -13.70 -37.76
CA ASN A 245 6.39 -15.12 -37.77
C ASN A 245 7.08 -15.43 -36.44
N PHE A 246 6.34 -16.10 -35.56
CA PHE A 246 6.78 -16.38 -34.20
C PHE A 246 6.87 -17.89 -33.98
N ASP A 247 8.06 -18.37 -33.63
CA ASP A 247 8.29 -19.77 -33.31
C ASP A 247 8.19 -19.99 -31.79
N HIS A 248 7.19 -20.76 -31.37
CA HIS A 248 6.97 -21.10 -29.96
C HIS A 248 8.10 -21.96 -29.37
N ALA A 249 8.91 -22.64 -30.19
CA ALA A 249 10.08 -23.37 -29.71
C ALA A 249 11.14 -22.44 -29.11
N SER A 250 11.21 -21.18 -29.58
CA SER A 250 12.16 -20.18 -29.08
C SER A 250 11.86 -19.69 -27.66
N VAL A 251 10.65 -19.95 -27.17
CA VAL A 251 10.17 -19.54 -25.83
C VAL A 251 9.79 -20.75 -24.95
N ALA A 252 10.24 -21.95 -25.31
CA ALA A 252 10.02 -23.15 -24.52
C ALA A 252 10.56 -22.99 -23.09
N GLY A 253 9.68 -23.16 -22.09
CA GLY A 253 10.02 -23.01 -20.67
C GLY A 253 9.83 -21.60 -20.10
N THR A 254 9.36 -20.64 -20.89
CA THR A 254 8.93 -19.32 -20.38
C THR A 254 7.47 -19.36 -19.90
N ASP A 255 7.09 -18.41 -19.04
CA ASP A 255 5.71 -18.27 -18.60
C ASP A 255 4.82 -17.83 -19.77
N CYS A 256 3.96 -18.75 -20.24
CA CYS A 256 3.05 -18.50 -21.35
C CYS A 256 2.07 -17.34 -21.04
N ALA A 257 1.76 -17.12 -19.74
CA ALA A 257 0.86 -16.06 -19.30
C ALA A 257 1.45 -14.65 -19.51
N ALA A 258 2.77 -14.54 -19.74
CA ALA A 258 3.40 -13.27 -20.11
C ALA A 258 2.89 -12.76 -21.47
N CYS A 259 2.57 -13.67 -22.39
CA CYS A 259 2.14 -13.34 -23.75
C CYS A 259 0.65 -13.63 -24.02
N HIS A 260 0.08 -14.66 -23.38
CA HIS A 260 -1.28 -15.12 -23.62
C HIS A 260 -2.15 -15.00 -22.38
N ALA A 261 -3.32 -14.38 -22.53
CA ALA A 261 -4.35 -14.40 -21.49
C ALA A 261 -5.15 -15.72 -21.58
N PRO A 262 -5.22 -16.51 -20.50
CA PRO A 262 -6.05 -17.70 -20.48
C PRO A 262 -7.55 -17.33 -20.50
N PRO A 263 -8.43 -18.21 -21.04
CA PRO A 263 -9.86 -17.99 -21.02
C PRO A 263 -10.44 -17.98 -19.58
N PRO A 264 -11.66 -17.48 -19.37
CA PRO A 264 -12.30 -17.52 -18.06
C PRO A 264 -12.39 -18.94 -17.50
N ASN A 265 -12.07 -19.12 -16.21
CA ASN A 265 -12.03 -20.41 -15.48
C ASN A 265 -10.92 -21.38 -15.93
N HIS A 266 -9.87 -20.92 -16.61
CA HIS A 266 -8.70 -21.76 -16.90
C HIS A 266 -7.88 -22.00 -15.63
N TYR A 267 -7.43 -23.23 -15.44
CA TYR A 267 -6.73 -23.64 -14.22
C TYR A 267 -5.21 -23.65 -14.40
N GLY A 268 -4.50 -22.91 -13.54
CA GLY A 268 -3.09 -23.14 -13.17
C GLY A 268 -2.00 -22.84 -14.21
N THR A 269 -0.76 -22.85 -13.72
CA THR A 269 0.51 -22.80 -14.46
C THR A 269 1.41 -23.92 -13.91
N PRO A 270 2.31 -24.52 -14.71
CA PRO A 270 2.67 -24.15 -16.08
C PRO A 270 1.78 -24.78 -17.16
N CYS A 271 1.39 -23.99 -18.17
CA CYS A 271 0.45 -24.38 -19.22
C CYS A 271 0.90 -25.62 -20.02
N ALA A 272 2.21 -25.78 -20.19
CA ALA A 272 2.84 -26.90 -20.91
C ALA A 272 2.57 -28.28 -20.26
N THR A 273 2.14 -28.31 -19.00
CA THR A 273 1.72 -29.55 -18.33
C THR A 273 0.43 -30.12 -18.94
N CYS A 274 -0.47 -29.26 -19.43
CA CYS A 274 -1.78 -29.65 -19.96
C CYS A 274 -1.86 -29.53 -21.48
N HIS A 275 -1.21 -28.50 -22.04
CA HIS A 275 -1.19 -28.21 -23.47
C HIS A 275 0.03 -28.85 -24.12
N VAL A 276 -0.11 -30.12 -24.52
CA VAL A 276 0.96 -30.86 -25.22
C VAL A 276 1.21 -30.35 -26.65
N ASP A 277 0.25 -29.60 -27.21
CA ASP A 277 0.38 -28.92 -28.49
C ASP A 277 0.30 -27.40 -28.29
N THR A 278 1.47 -26.76 -28.33
CA THR A 278 1.62 -25.31 -28.18
C THR A 278 1.33 -24.55 -29.48
N THR A 279 1.02 -25.24 -30.60
CA THR A 279 0.70 -24.58 -31.87
C THR A 279 -0.78 -24.25 -31.99
N SER A 280 -1.65 -25.14 -31.52
CA SER A 280 -3.10 -24.93 -31.59
C SER A 280 -3.72 -24.54 -30.25
N PHE A 281 -3.15 -24.94 -29.10
CA PHE A 281 -3.75 -24.80 -27.75
C PHE A 281 -5.20 -25.35 -27.64
N LEU A 282 -5.69 -26.04 -28.67
CA LEU A 282 -7.05 -26.59 -28.74
C LEU A 282 -7.12 -28.02 -28.21
N ASN A 283 -6.01 -28.75 -28.24
CA ASN A 283 -5.93 -30.12 -27.80
C ASN A 283 -5.22 -30.23 -26.44
N VAL A 284 -6.00 -30.48 -25.40
CA VAL A 284 -5.49 -30.88 -24.08
C VAL A 284 -5.42 -32.41 -24.07
N ASN A 285 -4.21 -32.97 -24.15
CA ASN A 285 -3.97 -34.39 -23.92
C ASN A 285 -3.15 -34.54 -22.64
N PHE A 286 -3.85 -34.63 -21.51
CA PHE A 286 -3.24 -34.65 -20.19
C PHE A 286 -3.22 -36.07 -19.62
N ASP A 287 -2.02 -36.59 -19.37
CA ASP A 287 -1.82 -37.87 -18.71
C ASP A 287 -1.57 -37.65 -17.20
N HIS A 288 -2.50 -38.11 -16.37
CA HIS A 288 -2.42 -38.00 -14.91
C HIS A 288 -1.23 -38.79 -14.32
N SER A 289 -0.64 -39.74 -15.06
CA SER A 289 0.57 -40.45 -14.64
C SER A 289 1.79 -39.52 -14.52
N GLN A 290 1.81 -38.43 -15.28
CA GLN A 290 2.93 -37.47 -15.30
C GLN A 290 2.95 -36.54 -14.08
N VAL A 291 1.86 -36.48 -13.32
CA VAL A 291 1.73 -35.66 -12.10
C VAL A 291 1.59 -36.52 -10.84
N ALA A 292 2.00 -37.79 -10.89
CA ALA A 292 1.98 -38.69 -9.74
C ALA A 292 2.79 -38.09 -8.57
N GLY A 293 2.12 -37.86 -7.43
CA GLY A 293 2.72 -37.27 -6.23
C GLY A 293 2.57 -35.74 -6.10
N THR A 294 1.91 -35.08 -7.06
CA THR A 294 1.57 -33.66 -6.97
C THR A 294 0.29 -33.46 -6.17
N ASP A 295 0.16 -32.34 -5.45
CA ASP A 295 -1.02 -32.03 -4.66
C ASP A 295 -2.25 -31.86 -5.56
N CYS A 296 -3.25 -32.73 -5.43
CA CYS A 296 -4.41 -32.74 -6.31
C CYS A 296 -5.26 -31.47 -6.16
N VAL A 297 -5.25 -30.81 -5.00
CA VAL A 297 -6.00 -29.54 -4.81
C VAL A 297 -5.38 -28.38 -5.58
N SER A 298 -4.13 -28.53 -6.01
CA SER A 298 -3.47 -27.65 -6.97
C SER A 298 -3.94 -27.87 -8.41
N CYS A 299 -4.97 -28.67 -8.66
CA CYS A 299 -5.64 -28.80 -9.98
C CYS A 299 -7.18 -28.89 -9.83
N HIS A 300 -7.66 -29.58 -8.80
CA HIS A 300 -9.06 -29.89 -8.61
C HIS A 300 -9.59 -29.28 -7.31
N ALA A 301 -10.66 -28.49 -7.42
CA ALA A 301 -11.35 -27.99 -6.24
C ALA A 301 -12.21 -29.11 -5.64
N PRO A 302 -12.00 -29.47 -4.36
CA PRO A 302 -12.86 -30.44 -3.70
C PRO A 302 -14.29 -29.89 -3.50
N PRO A 303 -15.32 -30.74 -3.54
CA PRO A 303 -16.69 -30.32 -3.26
C PRO A 303 -16.86 -29.83 -1.80
N PRO A 304 -17.95 -29.13 -1.48
CA PRO A 304 -18.25 -28.76 -0.09
C PRO A 304 -18.30 -29.98 0.83
N ASN A 305 -17.72 -29.86 2.03
CA ASN A 305 -17.59 -30.94 3.03
C ASN A 305 -16.67 -32.11 2.65
N HIS A 306 -15.77 -31.94 1.68
CA HIS A 306 -14.74 -32.95 1.39
C HIS A 306 -13.66 -32.98 2.46
N TYR A 307 -13.19 -34.18 2.82
CA TYR A 307 -12.23 -34.39 3.89
C TYR A 307 -10.77 -34.12 3.44
N GLY A 308 -9.95 -33.49 4.29
CA GLY A 308 -8.59 -33.05 3.98
C GLY A 308 -7.51 -34.12 4.13
N SER A 309 -7.55 -35.15 3.28
CA SER A 309 -6.52 -36.20 3.15
C SER A 309 -5.91 -36.16 1.74
N PRO A 310 -4.70 -36.73 1.49
CA PRO A 310 -4.25 -36.98 0.12
C PRO A 310 -5.34 -37.70 -0.69
N CYS A 311 -5.70 -37.17 -1.86
CA CYS A 311 -6.87 -37.64 -2.60
C CYS A 311 -6.76 -39.11 -3.02
N THR A 312 -5.54 -39.59 -3.28
CA THR A 312 -5.25 -40.99 -3.64
C THR A 312 -5.51 -41.99 -2.51
N THR A 313 -5.70 -41.52 -1.27
CA THR A 313 -6.14 -42.37 -0.15
C THR A 313 -7.55 -42.90 -0.36
N CYS A 314 -8.43 -42.13 -1.03
CA CYS A 314 -9.84 -42.46 -1.20
C CYS A 314 -10.21 -42.71 -2.66
N HIS A 315 -9.57 -41.98 -3.58
CA HIS A 315 -9.81 -42.08 -5.01
C HIS A 315 -8.82 -43.05 -5.65
N VAL A 316 -9.27 -44.30 -5.82
CA VAL A 316 -8.52 -45.34 -6.55
C VAL A 316 -8.43 -45.08 -8.04
N ASP A 317 -9.36 -44.26 -8.57
CA ASP A 317 -9.35 -43.75 -9.93
C ASP A 317 -9.26 -42.22 -9.90
N THR A 318 -8.07 -41.71 -10.23
CA THR A 318 -7.77 -40.28 -10.30
C THR A 318 -8.20 -39.64 -11.63
N THR A 319 -8.73 -40.42 -12.58
CA THR A 319 -9.20 -39.88 -13.87
C THR A 319 -10.63 -39.39 -13.81
N SER A 320 -11.50 -40.08 -13.07
CA SER A 320 -12.91 -39.71 -12.95
C SER A 320 -13.26 -39.06 -11.61
N PHE A 321 -12.51 -39.34 -10.54
CA PHE A 321 -12.85 -38.99 -9.14
C PHE A 321 -14.26 -39.43 -8.68
N LEU A 322 -15.02 -40.15 -9.53
CA LEU A 322 -16.41 -40.57 -9.27
C LEU A 322 -16.47 -41.82 -8.40
N ASN A 323 -15.43 -42.66 -8.46
CA ASN A 323 -15.36 -43.90 -7.70
C ASN A 323 -14.45 -43.74 -6.49
N VAL A 324 -15.08 -43.72 -5.30
CA VAL A 324 -14.38 -43.85 -4.02
C VAL A 324 -14.46 -45.32 -3.62
N ASN A 325 -13.32 -46.01 -3.59
CA ASN A 325 -13.22 -47.37 -3.06
C ASN A 325 -12.26 -47.35 -1.88
N PHE A 326 -12.80 -47.25 -0.67
CA PHE A 326 -12.03 -47.16 0.56
C PHE A 326 -12.22 -48.43 1.38
N ASP A 327 -11.15 -49.22 1.51
CA ASP A 327 -11.11 -50.42 2.34
C ASP A 327 -10.51 -50.07 3.72
N HIS A 328 -11.30 -50.32 4.77
CA HIS A 328 -10.90 -50.06 6.15
C HIS A 328 -9.78 -51.02 6.62
N SER A 329 -9.48 -52.11 5.91
CA SER A 329 -8.39 -53.03 6.22
C SER A 329 -7.00 -52.38 6.16
N PHE A 330 -6.85 -51.30 5.39
CA PHE A 330 -5.60 -50.52 5.28
C PHE A 330 -5.36 -49.58 6.47
N THR A 331 -6.36 -49.35 7.32
CA THR A 331 -6.28 -48.39 8.43
C THR A 331 -5.62 -48.93 9.70
N GLY A 332 -5.08 -50.16 9.68
CA GLY A 332 -4.51 -50.85 10.84
C GLY A 332 -3.41 -50.06 11.56
N GLY A 333 -3.81 -49.17 12.48
CA GLY A 333 -2.93 -48.29 13.28
C GLY A 333 -3.14 -46.78 13.09
N GLN A 334 -4.01 -46.30 12.20
CA GLN A 334 -4.34 -44.88 12.04
C GLN A 334 -5.42 -44.45 13.03
N ASP A 335 -5.35 -43.20 13.52
CA ASP A 335 -6.37 -42.65 14.41
C ASP A 335 -7.67 -42.42 13.64
N CYS A 336 -8.74 -43.12 14.02
CA CYS A 336 -10.04 -43.04 13.35
C CYS A 336 -10.61 -41.62 13.36
N VAL A 337 -10.24 -40.80 14.35
CA VAL A 337 -10.69 -39.40 14.47
C VAL A 337 -10.13 -38.50 13.38
N ASN A 338 -9.09 -38.96 12.68
CA ASN A 338 -8.63 -38.28 11.49
C ASN A 338 -9.79 -38.27 10.50
N CYS A 339 -10.28 -39.43 10.06
CA CYS A 339 -11.29 -39.50 9.00
C CYS A 339 -12.74 -39.31 9.48
N HIS A 340 -13.05 -39.63 10.75
CA HIS A 340 -14.41 -39.63 11.27
C HIS A 340 -14.58 -38.68 12.45
N ALA A 341 -15.63 -37.85 12.39
CA ALA A 341 -16.06 -37.06 13.54
C ALA A 341 -16.95 -37.92 14.46
N ALA A 342 -16.60 -37.98 15.73
CA ALA A 342 -17.42 -38.63 16.74
C ALA A 342 -18.74 -37.85 16.94
N PRO A 343 -19.89 -38.52 17.10
CA PRO A 343 -21.16 -37.85 17.37
C PRO A 343 -21.15 -37.18 18.76
N PRO A 344 -22.09 -36.26 19.05
CA PRO A 344 -22.20 -35.62 20.35
C PRO A 344 -22.29 -36.65 21.50
N ASN A 345 -21.56 -36.40 22.59
CA ASN A 345 -21.46 -37.28 23.78
C ASN A 345 -20.73 -38.62 23.56
N HIS A 346 -19.85 -38.74 22.55
CA HIS A 346 -18.95 -39.88 22.42
C HIS A 346 -17.75 -39.81 23.36
N TYR A 347 -17.36 -40.96 23.91
CA TYR A 347 -16.21 -41.09 24.81
C TYR A 347 -14.88 -41.15 24.03
N GLY A 348 -13.85 -40.45 24.53
CA GLY A 348 -12.51 -40.42 23.94
C GLY A 348 -11.66 -41.61 24.39
N SER A 349 -11.57 -42.63 23.54
CA SER A 349 -10.78 -43.85 23.73
C SER A 349 -10.33 -44.34 22.35
N PRO A 350 -9.33 -45.24 22.22
CA PRO A 350 -9.13 -45.93 20.95
C PRO A 350 -10.47 -46.53 20.48
N CYS A 351 -10.96 -46.08 19.33
CA CYS A 351 -12.32 -46.37 18.86
C CYS A 351 -12.57 -47.89 18.77
N THR A 352 -11.52 -48.66 18.47
CA THR A 352 -11.52 -50.12 18.36
C THR A 352 -11.81 -50.86 19.68
N ALA A 353 -11.72 -50.19 20.83
CA ALA A 353 -12.12 -50.77 22.12
C ALA A 353 -13.65 -50.94 22.25
N CYS A 354 -14.42 -50.18 21.47
CA CYS A 354 -15.88 -50.18 21.51
C CYS A 354 -16.49 -50.59 20.17
N HIS A 355 -15.83 -50.22 19.06
CA HIS A 355 -16.25 -50.53 17.70
C HIS A 355 -15.44 -51.72 17.16
N THR A 356 -15.89 -52.92 17.49
CA THR A 356 -15.24 -54.17 17.07
C THR A 356 -15.51 -54.53 15.60
N ASP A 357 -16.53 -53.93 15.00
CA ASP A 357 -16.86 -54.07 13.58
C ASP A 357 -16.52 -52.77 12.83
N THR A 358 -15.40 -52.80 12.09
CA THR A 358 -14.95 -51.66 11.28
C THR A 358 -15.75 -51.49 9.98
N THR A 359 -16.58 -52.47 9.61
CA THR A 359 -17.47 -52.39 8.44
C THR A 359 -18.83 -51.81 8.79
N ASN A 360 -19.26 -51.96 10.04
CA ASN A 360 -20.50 -51.39 10.56
C ASN A 360 -20.28 -50.72 11.93
N PHE A 361 -19.73 -49.51 11.88
CA PHE A 361 -19.43 -48.69 13.06
C PHE A 361 -20.66 -48.31 13.92
N ARG A 362 -21.88 -48.60 13.46
CA ARG A 362 -23.10 -48.40 14.28
C ARG A 362 -23.24 -49.45 15.37
N ASN A 363 -22.59 -50.61 15.24
CA ASN A 363 -22.67 -51.65 16.23
C ASN A 363 -21.55 -51.48 17.25
N VAL A 364 -21.92 -51.19 18.50
CA VAL A 364 -20.99 -51.02 19.61
C VAL A 364 -21.11 -52.24 20.51
N SER A 365 -19.98 -52.89 20.78
CA SER A 365 -19.88 -53.97 21.76
C SER A 365 -18.84 -53.56 22.79
N PHE A 366 -19.29 -53.26 24.01
CA PHE A 366 -18.43 -52.83 25.10
C PHE A 366 -18.40 -53.88 26.21
N ASP A 367 -17.21 -54.41 26.48
CA ASP A 367 -16.97 -55.33 27.61
C ASP A 367 -16.47 -54.53 28.82
N HIS A 368 -17.22 -54.60 29.92
CA HIS A 368 -16.91 -53.91 31.17
C HIS A 368 -15.68 -54.52 31.88
N SER A 369 -15.17 -55.68 31.44
CA SER A 369 -13.94 -56.29 31.97
C SER A 369 -12.71 -55.38 31.79
N PHE A 370 -12.70 -54.52 30.76
CA PHE A 370 -11.63 -53.56 30.50
C PHE A 370 -11.70 -52.31 31.39
N ALA A 371 -12.83 -52.05 32.03
CA ALA A 371 -13.06 -50.87 32.89
C ALA A 371 -12.67 -51.11 34.36
N GLY A 372 -12.15 -52.29 34.71
CA GLY A 372 -11.81 -52.67 36.08
C GLY A 372 -10.86 -51.69 36.76
N GLY A 373 -11.40 -50.85 37.65
CA GLY A 373 -10.64 -49.86 38.44
C GLY A 373 -10.84 -48.40 38.03
N GLN A 374 -11.65 -48.10 37.00
CA GLN A 374 -12.01 -46.73 36.61
C GLN A 374 -13.26 -46.24 37.35
N ASP A 375 -13.36 -44.93 37.55
CA ASP A 375 -14.57 -44.30 38.12
C ASP A 375 -15.73 -44.43 37.13
N CYS A 376 -16.77 -45.16 37.54
CA CYS A 376 -17.95 -45.40 36.71
C CYS A 376 -18.68 -44.09 36.33
N SER A 377 -18.54 -43.03 37.12
CA SER A 377 -19.18 -41.74 36.90
C SER A 377 -18.68 -41.01 35.66
N VAL A 378 -17.51 -41.41 35.14
CA VAL A 378 -16.95 -40.89 33.88
C VAL A 378 -17.83 -41.25 32.68
N CYS A 379 -18.49 -42.41 32.72
CA CYS A 379 -19.32 -42.91 31.63
C CYS A 379 -20.82 -42.92 31.97
N HIS A 380 -21.17 -43.04 33.25
CA HIS A 380 -22.56 -43.16 33.70
C HIS A 380 -22.94 -42.04 34.66
N ALA A 381 -24.00 -41.31 34.34
CA ALA A 381 -24.58 -40.34 35.25
C ALA A 381 -25.49 -41.06 36.28
N PRO A 382 -25.31 -40.84 37.59
CA PRO A 382 -26.20 -41.39 38.59
C PRO A 382 -27.59 -40.72 38.54
N PRO A 383 -28.67 -41.43 38.93
CA PRO A 383 -30.00 -40.85 39.06
C PRO A 383 -30.07 -39.68 40.07
N ALA A 384 -31.14 -38.89 40.01
CA ALA A 384 -31.39 -37.87 41.03
C ALA A 384 -31.51 -38.51 42.43
N ASN A 385 -30.95 -37.84 43.45
CA ASN A 385 -30.89 -38.29 44.86
C ASN A 385 -30.06 -39.57 45.10
N HIS A 386 -29.15 -39.93 44.18
CA HIS A 386 -28.23 -41.05 44.39
C HIS A 386 -27.10 -40.67 45.36
N PHE A 387 -26.69 -41.61 46.22
CA PHE A 387 -25.67 -41.37 47.24
C PHE A 387 -24.26 -41.27 46.62
N GLY A 388 -23.46 -40.31 47.07
CA GLY A 388 -22.14 -39.98 46.53
C GLY A 388 -20.99 -40.90 46.99
N ALA A 389 -21.22 -42.21 47.01
CA ALA A 389 -20.18 -43.21 47.28
C ALA A 389 -19.62 -43.81 45.98
N PRO A 390 -18.44 -44.46 46.01
CA PRO A 390 -17.95 -45.23 44.87
C PRO A 390 -19.00 -46.24 44.41
N CYS A 391 -19.37 -46.21 43.13
CA CYS A 391 -20.47 -47.00 42.57
C CYS A 391 -20.33 -48.52 42.88
N ALA A 392 -19.10 -49.04 42.78
CA ALA A 392 -18.79 -50.45 43.01
C ALA A 392 -19.02 -50.92 44.46
N SER A 393 -19.13 -50.00 45.42
CA SER A 393 -19.45 -50.35 46.82
C SER A 393 -20.89 -50.80 47.01
N CYS A 394 -21.80 -50.43 46.09
CA CYS A 394 -23.21 -50.77 46.16
C CYS A 394 -23.69 -51.57 44.94
N HIS A 395 -23.04 -51.39 43.79
CA HIS A 395 -23.37 -52.07 42.54
C HIS A 395 -22.32 -53.14 42.23
N SER A 396 -22.65 -54.39 42.57
CA SER A 396 -21.79 -55.55 42.30
C SER A 396 -21.96 -56.13 40.90
N ASP A 397 -23.03 -55.75 40.18
CA ASP A 397 -23.32 -56.14 38.81
C ASP A 397 -23.44 -54.90 37.91
N THR A 398 -22.44 -54.70 37.05
CA THR A 398 -22.38 -53.57 36.09
C THR A 398 -23.34 -53.74 34.91
N GLY A 399 -23.89 -54.94 34.70
CA GLY A 399 -24.93 -55.21 33.71
C GLY A 399 -26.35 -54.89 34.22
N ASN A 400 -26.54 -54.83 35.55
CA ASN A 400 -27.85 -54.57 36.16
C ASN A 400 -27.76 -53.62 37.36
N TRP A 401 -27.63 -52.32 37.04
CA TRP A 401 -27.61 -51.21 38.00
C TRP A 401 -28.86 -51.08 38.89
N ARG A 402 -29.96 -51.80 38.59
CA ARG A 402 -31.16 -51.77 39.44
C ARG A 402 -30.99 -52.53 40.74
N ASN A 403 -30.06 -53.49 40.78
CA ASN A 403 -29.82 -54.30 41.96
C ASN A 403 -28.61 -53.75 42.73
N ALA A 404 -28.88 -52.82 43.66
CA ALA A 404 -27.87 -52.39 44.62
C ALA A 404 -27.92 -53.31 45.85
N SER A 405 -26.78 -53.88 46.22
CA SER A 405 -26.64 -54.71 47.42
C SER A 405 -25.47 -54.19 48.22
N PHE A 406 -25.71 -53.94 49.51
CA PHE A 406 -24.69 -53.46 50.43
C PHE A 406 -24.74 -54.26 51.72
N ASP A 407 -23.59 -54.83 52.11
CA ASP A 407 -23.46 -55.58 53.35
C ASP A 407 -23.19 -54.63 54.53
N HIS A 408 -24.19 -54.50 55.40
CA HIS A 408 -24.13 -53.64 56.59
C HIS A 408 -23.13 -54.12 57.65
N SER A 409 -22.64 -55.37 57.56
CA SER A 409 -21.55 -55.87 58.42
C SER A 409 -20.24 -55.10 58.20
N LEU A 410 -20.07 -54.49 57.02
CA LEU A 410 -18.86 -53.78 56.62
C LEU A 410 -18.76 -52.36 57.21
N ILE A 411 -19.85 -51.81 57.77
CA ILE A 411 -19.90 -50.44 58.34
C ILE A 411 -19.19 -50.35 59.70
N GLY A 412 -19.04 -51.46 60.43
CA GLY A 412 -18.37 -51.48 61.73
C GLY A 412 -19.04 -50.56 62.77
N THR A 413 -18.30 -49.55 63.25
CA THR A 413 -18.73 -48.52 64.22
C THR A 413 -19.13 -47.18 63.58
N GLN A 414 -19.17 -47.08 62.25
CA GLN A 414 -19.53 -45.81 61.61
C GLN A 414 -20.98 -45.41 61.88
N ASP A 415 -21.20 -44.10 61.94
CA ASP A 415 -22.52 -43.52 62.14
C ASP A 415 -23.40 -43.78 60.91
N CYS A 416 -24.55 -44.41 61.15
CA CYS A 416 -25.54 -44.70 60.11
C CYS A 416 -26.04 -43.43 59.42
N SER A 417 -26.00 -42.28 60.11
CA SER A 417 -26.40 -40.98 59.59
C SER A 417 -25.56 -40.52 58.38
N ALA A 418 -24.35 -41.05 58.20
CA ALA A 418 -23.50 -40.77 57.06
C ALA A 418 -24.09 -41.27 55.73
N CYS A 419 -24.94 -42.31 55.79
CA CYS A 419 -25.54 -42.94 54.62
C CYS A 419 -27.08 -42.84 54.60
N HIS A 420 -27.73 -42.68 55.76
CA HIS A 420 -29.18 -42.68 55.90
C HIS A 420 -29.69 -41.41 56.58
N ALA A 421 -30.76 -40.84 56.03
CA ALA A 421 -31.50 -39.77 56.70
C ALA A 421 -32.57 -40.35 57.62
N PRO A 422 -32.66 -39.92 58.90
CA PRO A 422 -33.73 -40.34 59.79
C PRO A 422 -35.09 -39.78 59.33
N PRO A 423 -36.21 -40.47 59.61
CA PRO A 423 -37.54 -39.93 59.38
C PRO A 423 -37.81 -38.64 60.18
N PRO A 424 -38.80 -37.82 59.80
CA PRO A 424 -39.23 -36.67 60.59
C PRO A 424 -39.60 -37.05 62.03
N ASN A 425 -39.32 -36.16 62.99
CA ASN A 425 -39.62 -36.30 64.42
C ASN A 425 -38.95 -37.49 65.14
N HIS A 426 -37.81 -37.95 64.61
CA HIS A 426 -37.00 -38.99 65.23
C HIS A 426 -36.18 -38.45 66.41
N PHE A 427 -35.93 -39.27 67.43
CA PHE A 427 -35.08 -38.91 68.57
C PHE A 427 -33.65 -38.65 68.11
N SER A 428 -33.03 -37.58 68.61
CA SER A 428 -31.63 -37.24 68.29
C SER A 428 -30.67 -38.11 69.11
N GLY A 429 -29.92 -38.99 68.47
CA GLY A 429 -28.91 -39.83 69.12
C GLY A 429 -28.30 -40.84 68.15
N THR A 430 -27.37 -41.65 68.65
CA THR A 430 -26.75 -42.71 67.84
C THR A 430 -27.79 -43.77 67.47
N CYS A 431 -28.03 -43.97 66.18
CA CYS A 431 -29.08 -44.86 65.68
C CYS A 431 -29.03 -46.28 66.29
N ARG A 432 -27.81 -46.82 66.47
CA ARG A 432 -27.57 -48.17 67.02
C ARG A 432 -27.98 -48.33 68.49
N THR A 433 -28.13 -47.24 69.23
CA THR A 433 -28.60 -47.28 70.62
C THR A 433 -30.05 -47.76 70.71
N CYS A 434 -30.87 -47.43 69.71
CA CYS A 434 -32.28 -47.80 69.67
C CYS A 434 -32.56 -48.89 68.64
N HIS A 435 -31.87 -48.86 67.49
CA HIS A 435 -32.03 -49.84 66.42
C HIS A 435 -30.94 -50.92 66.51
N THR A 436 -31.27 -52.02 67.19
CA THR A 436 -30.35 -53.15 67.39
C THR A 436 -30.28 -54.09 66.19
N ASP A 437 -31.27 -54.03 65.29
CA ASP A 437 -31.33 -54.81 64.06
C ASP A 437 -31.29 -53.87 62.84
N THR A 438 -30.16 -53.87 62.13
CA THR A 438 -29.96 -53.06 60.91
C THR A 438 -30.66 -53.62 59.68
N THR A 439 -31.18 -54.85 59.75
CA THR A 439 -31.97 -55.48 58.69
C THR A 439 -33.47 -55.17 58.83
N ASN A 440 -33.92 -54.84 60.05
CA ASN A 440 -35.30 -54.47 60.33
C ASN A 440 -35.39 -53.27 61.29
N TRP A 441 -35.36 -52.08 60.70
CA TRP A 441 -35.45 -50.80 61.41
C TRP A 441 -36.76 -50.56 62.17
N ARG A 442 -37.77 -51.42 62.03
CA ARG A 442 -39.03 -51.31 62.78
C ARG A 442 -38.92 -51.79 64.23
N ASN A 443 -37.86 -52.54 64.56
CA ASN A 443 -37.65 -53.03 65.92
C ASN A 443 -36.69 -52.10 66.66
N ALA A 444 -37.24 -51.10 67.34
CA ALA A 444 -36.47 -50.22 68.21
C ALA A 444 -36.73 -50.58 69.68
N THR A 445 -35.67 -50.76 70.46
CA THR A 445 -35.74 -50.89 71.91
C THR A 445 -35.35 -49.55 72.53
N PHE A 446 -36.14 -49.08 73.48
CA PHE A 446 -35.92 -47.79 74.13
C PHE A 446 -36.03 -47.94 75.65
N SER A 447 -35.12 -47.27 76.37
CA SER A 447 -35.12 -47.19 77.83
C SER A 447 -35.43 -45.75 78.24
N HIS A 448 -36.49 -45.55 79.04
CA HIS A 448 -36.93 -44.23 79.49
C HIS A 448 -36.42 -43.95 80.91
N SER A 449 -35.85 -42.76 81.14
CA SER A 449 -35.33 -42.37 82.46
C SER A 449 -36.43 -41.96 83.44
N PHE A 450 -37.49 -41.28 82.97
CA PHE A 450 -38.68 -40.94 83.75
C PHE A 450 -39.72 -42.09 83.72
N PRO A 451 -40.47 -42.38 84.81
CA PRO A 451 -41.44 -43.47 84.84
C PRO A 451 -42.58 -43.32 83.82
N LEU A 452 -42.71 -44.31 82.93
CA LEU A 452 -43.70 -44.30 81.83
C LEU A 452 -45.16 -44.41 82.30
N ASN A 453 -45.40 -44.82 83.53
CA ASN A 453 -46.73 -44.99 84.13
C ASN A 453 -47.06 -43.93 85.19
N HIS A 454 -46.28 -42.84 85.30
CA HIS A 454 -46.58 -41.72 86.20
C HIS A 454 -47.99 -41.15 85.92
N GLY A 455 -48.76 -40.88 87.00
CA GLY A 455 -50.08 -40.26 86.92
C GLY A 455 -51.12 -41.02 86.08
N GLY A 456 -50.90 -42.31 85.77
CA GLY A 456 -51.79 -43.10 84.92
C GLY A 456 -51.52 -43.00 83.41
N ALA A 457 -50.35 -42.49 82.98
CA ALA A 457 -49.98 -42.34 81.58
C ALA A 457 -49.85 -43.67 80.79
N ASN A 458 -49.84 -44.83 81.47
CA ASN A 458 -49.92 -46.18 80.90
C ASN A 458 -48.92 -46.48 79.76
N SER A 459 -47.71 -45.91 79.81
CA SER A 459 -46.66 -46.11 78.81
C SER A 459 -47.04 -45.72 77.37
N ASN A 460 -48.06 -44.87 77.21
CA ASN A 460 -48.40 -44.29 75.92
C ASN A 460 -47.52 -43.06 75.68
N CYS A 461 -46.55 -43.17 74.77
CA CYS A 461 -45.61 -42.10 74.45
C CYS A 461 -46.30 -40.78 74.07
N SER A 462 -47.44 -40.86 73.38
CA SER A 462 -48.18 -39.69 72.89
C SER A 462 -48.81 -38.84 74.00
N THR A 463 -48.91 -39.37 75.21
CA THR A 463 -49.38 -38.64 76.39
C THR A 463 -48.45 -37.48 76.74
N CYS A 464 -47.14 -37.73 76.72
CA CYS A 464 -46.11 -36.73 77.05
C CYS A 464 -45.52 -36.08 75.79
N HIS A 465 -45.45 -36.83 74.69
CA HIS A 465 -44.91 -36.38 73.41
C HIS A 465 -46.05 -36.01 72.44
N THR A 466 -46.36 -34.72 72.38
CA THR A 466 -47.44 -34.21 71.53
C THR A 466 -47.03 -34.09 70.06
N ASN A 467 -48.01 -34.04 69.16
CA ASN A 467 -47.82 -33.78 67.72
C ASN A 467 -46.89 -34.76 67.00
N ASN A 468 -46.80 -36.01 67.48
CA ASN A 468 -45.83 -37.01 67.02
C ASN A 468 -44.37 -36.51 67.10
N ASN A 469 -44.06 -35.57 67.99
CA ASN A 469 -42.71 -35.08 68.22
C ASN A 469 -42.10 -35.73 69.46
N TYR A 470 -41.33 -36.79 69.24
CA TYR A 470 -40.70 -37.56 70.32
C TYR A 470 -39.35 -37.00 70.79
N SER A 471 -38.87 -35.91 70.18
CA SER A 471 -37.68 -35.19 70.66
C SER A 471 -38.01 -34.11 71.69
N SER A 472 -39.29 -33.85 71.94
CA SER A 472 -39.78 -32.88 72.94
C SER A 472 -40.90 -33.48 73.78
N TYR A 473 -41.03 -33.08 75.04
CA TYR A 473 -42.12 -33.50 75.92
C TYR A 473 -42.81 -32.29 76.56
N THR A 474 -44.02 -32.48 77.09
CA THR A 474 -44.72 -31.48 77.92
C THR A 474 -45.46 -32.15 79.07
N CYS A 475 -45.39 -31.52 80.25
CA CYS A 475 -46.13 -31.94 81.44
C CYS A 475 -47.50 -31.24 81.53
N PHE A 476 -47.68 -30.14 80.79
CA PHE A 476 -48.82 -29.23 80.91
C PHE A 476 -50.13 -29.77 80.31
N ASN A 477 -50.11 -30.96 79.70
CA ASN A 477 -51.32 -31.64 79.26
C ASN A 477 -52.14 -32.20 80.42
N CYS A 478 -51.47 -32.49 81.54
CA CYS A 478 -52.08 -33.04 82.74
C CYS A 478 -51.94 -32.10 83.94
N HIS A 479 -50.81 -31.40 84.06
CA HIS A 479 -50.58 -30.46 85.15
C HIS A 479 -50.94 -29.02 84.74
N ASN A 480 -51.72 -28.33 85.57
CA ASN A 480 -52.06 -26.95 85.33
C ASN A 480 -50.85 -26.05 85.53
N GLN A 481 -50.47 -25.31 84.49
CA GLN A 481 -49.29 -24.44 84.54
C GLN A 481 -49.43 -23.31 85.58
N GLY A 482 -50.62 -22.74 85.74
CA GLY A 482 -50.84 -21.63 86.68
C GLY A 482 -50.76 -22.09 88.13
N GLU A 483 -51.42 -23.21 88.45
CA GLU A 483 -51.41 -23.82 89.78
C GLU A 483 -49.99 -24.22 90.18
N MET A 484 -49.25 -24.90 89.30
CA MET A 484 -47.87 -25.27 89.59
C MET A 484 -46.96 -24.05 89.81
N ILE A 485 -47.12 -22.97 89.04
CA ILE A 485 -46.32 -21.76 89.23
C ILE A 485 -46.58 -21.14 90.61
N GLU A 486 -47.83 -21.14 91.06
CA GLU A 486 -48.23 -20.60 92.36
C GLU A 486 -47.63 -21.44 93.50
N GLU A 487 -47.80 -22.77 93.46
CA GLU A 487 -47.27 -23.68 94.48
C GLU A 487 -45.73 -23.65 94.55
N HIS A 488 -45.03 -23.65 93.40
CA HIS A 488 -43.57 -23.55 93.40
C HIS A 488 -43.08 -22.18 93.88
N ALA A 489 -43.83 -21.11 93.64
CA ALA A 489 -43.48 -19.77 94.09
C ALA A 489 -43.59 -19.62 95.61
N ASP A 490 -44.55 -20.31 96.24
CA ASP A 490 -44.69 -20.35 97.70
C ASP A 490 -43.50 -21.06 98.37
N GLU A 491 -42.90 -22.05 97.70
CA GLU A 491 -41.65 -22.72 98.09
C GLU A 491 -40.37 -21.96 97.65
N GLY A 492 -40.51 -20.79 97.04
CA GLY A 492 -39.40 -19.96 96.56
C GLY A 492 -38.68 -20.50 95.31
N ILE A 493 -39.28 -21.45 94.60
CA ILE A 493 -38.75 -22.04 93.37
C ILE A 493 -39.27 -21.26 92.16
N THR A 494 -38.39 -20.51 91.50
CA THR A 494 -38.80 -19.66 90.36
C THR A 494 -38.42 -20.23 88.98
N ASP A 495 -37.51 -21.20 88.91
CA ASP A 495 -37.11 -21.86 87.65
C ASP A 495 -37.68 -23.28 87.58
N ILE A 496 -38.84 -23.39 86.92
CA ILE A 496 -39.56 -24.65 86.71
C ILE A 496 -39.47 -25.14 85.26
N SER A 497 -38.46 -24.70 84.52
CA SER A 497 -38.34 -24.98 83.08
C SER A 497 -37.99 -26.44 82.74
N ASN A 498 -37.39 -27.17 83.67
CA ASN A 498 -37.00 -28.59 83.51
C ASN A 498 -37.60 -29.47 84.62
N CYS A 499 -38.90 -29.76 84.50
CA CYS A 499 -39.65 -30.49 85.52
C CYS A 499 -39.00 -31.84 85.88
N VAL A 500 -38.54 -32.60 84.89
CA VAL A 500 -37.92 -33.93 85.09
C VAL A 500 -36.56 -33.84 85.80
N GLY A 501 -35.88 -32.69 85.72
CA GLY A 501 -34.64 -32.46 86.46
C GLY A 501 -34.85 -32.41 87.98
N CYS A 502 -35.97 -31.84 88.42
CA CYS A 502 -36.33 -31.71 89.83
C CYS A 502 -37.22 -32.87 90.32
N HIS A 503 -38.10 -33.39 89.46
CA HIS A 503 -39.00 -34.52 89.73
C HIS A 503 -38.67 -35.72 88.83
N PRO A 504 -37.53 -36.40 89.02
CA PRO A 504 -37.07 -37.48 88.14
C PRO A 504 -37.96 -38.73 88.18
N ASN A 505 -38.66 -38.96 89.29
CA ASN A 505 -39.66 -40.00 89.51
C ASN A 505 -41.10 -39.53 89.25
N GLY A 506 -41.31 -38.23 88.99
CA GLY A 506 -42.63 -37.63 88.84
C GLY A 506 -43.41 -37.52 90.15
N GLU A 507 -42.75 -37.52 91.30
CA GLU A 507 -43.39 -37.30 92.59
C GLU A 507 -42.96 -35.93 93.11
N GLU A 508 -43.86 -35.24 93.83
CA GLU A 508 -43.45 -34.12 94.66
C GLU A 508 -42.50 -34.64 95.75
N PRO A 509 -41.39 -33.96 96.05
CA PRO A 509 -40.58 -34.29 97.21
C PRO A 509 -41.46 -34.13 98.45
N ASP A 510 -41.62 -35.19 99.25
CA ASP A 510 -42.36 -35.10 100.51
C ASP A 510 -41.74 -34.02 101.42
N ASP A 511 -42.57 -33.15 101.99
CA ASP A 511 -42.18 -32.17 103.00
C ASP A 511 -41.87 -32.87 104.34
N ASP A 512 -40.62 -33.27 104.54
CA ASP A 512 -40.07 -33.68 105.84
C ASP A 512 -39.28 -32.56 106.53
#